data_AF-A0A8T4NI59-F1
#
_entry.id   AF-A0A8T4NI59-F1
#
_cell.length_a   1.000
_cell.length_b   1.000
_cell.length_c   1.000
_cell.angle_alpha   90.00
_cell.angle_beta   90.00
_cell.angle_gamma   90.00
#
_symmetry.space_group_name_H-M   'P 1'
#
loop_
_entity.id
_entity.type
_entity.pdbx_description
1 polymer ?
#
loop_
_entity_poly.entity_id
_entity_poly.type
_entity_poly.pdbx_seq_one_letter_code
_entity_poly.pdbx_strand_id
1 'polypeptide(L)'
;VTQGDMVYISLKKDSEGISRFESISKNKPASGDFIRGTVEYLRGNSIGIQYGIESYYFQRRAVVPTENITMKVVIASSGRAKISEILQNGKPAEIKYED
;
A
#
# COMPACT_ATOMS: atom_id res chain seq x y z
N VAL A 1 -14.51 0.87 -12.68
CA VAL A 1 -14.24 0.36 -11.32
C VAL A 1 -15.30 0.95 -10.41
N THR A 2 -15.83 0.20 -9.45
CA THR A 2 -16.89 0.62 -8.52
C THR A 2 -16.50 0.24 -7.10
N GLN A 3 -17.16 0.84 -6.11
CA GLN A 3 -16.93 0.53 -4.69
C GLN A 3 -17.14 -0.98 -4.44
N GLY A 4 -16.26 -1.57 -3.63
CA GLY A 4 -16.23 -3.00 -3.32
C GLY A 4 -15.49 -3.87 -4.35
N ASP A 5 -15.12 -3.33 -5.51
CA ASP A 5 -14.34 -4.09 -6.51
C ASP A 5 -12.97 -4.48 -5.94
N MET A 6 -12.57 -5.73 -6.19
CA MET A 6 -11.17 -6.12 -6.10
C MET A 6 -10.41 -5.60 -7.33
N VAL A 7 -9.27 -4.96 -7.09
CA VAL A 7 -8.41 -4.41 -8.13
C VAL A 7 -6.95 -4.75 -7.90
N TYR A 8 -6.17 -4.67 -8.97
CA TYR A 8 -4.73 -4.78 -8.98
C TYR A 8 -4.13 -3.43 -9.36
N ILE A 9 -3.17 -2.99 -8.57
CA ILE A 9 -2.40 -1.77 -8.77
C ILE A 9 -1.02 -2.15 -9.26
N SER A 10 -0.73 -1.85 -10.52
CA SER A 10 0.61 -2.04 -11.09
C SER A 10 1.54 -0.97 -10.54
N LEU A 11 2.75 -1.40 -10.21
CA LEU A 11 3.78 -0.55 -9.62
C LEU A 11 4.98 -0.46 -10.55
N LYS A 12 5.55 0.74 -10.62
CA LYS A 12 6.78 1.01 -11.36
C LYS A 12 7.79 1.71 -10.47
N LYS A 13 9.02 1.22 -10.47
CA LYS A 13 10.12 1.91 -9.77
C LYS A 13 10.44 3.23 -10.46
N ASP A 14 10.51 4.29 -9.68
CA ASP A 14 11.05 5.57 -10.11
C ASP A 14 12.60 5.55 -10.11
N SER A 15 13.21 6.69 -10.45
CA SER A 15 14.67 6.84 -10.48
C SER A 15 15.35 6.69 -9.13
N GLU A 16 14.60 6.80 -8.04
CA GLU A 16 15.08 6.61 -6.67
C GLU A 16 14.92 5.15 -6.20
N GLY A 17 14.39 4.29 -7.06
CA GLY A 17 14.11 2.88 -6.76
C GLY A 17 12.82 2.67 -5.96
N ILE A 18 11.99 3.69 -5.79
CA ILE A 18 10.73 3.61 -5.06
C ILE A 18 9.62 3.18 -6.03
N SER A 19 8.92 2.11 -5.68
CA SER A 19 7.75 1.64 -6.43
C SER A 19 6.58 2.60 -6.27
N ARG A 20 6.15 3.24 -7.37
CA ARG A 20 5.02 4.20 -7.44
C ARG A 20 3.86 3.60 -8.21
N PHE A 21 2.66 4.15 -7.99
CA PHE A 21 1.47 3.85 -8.79
C PHE A 21 1.75 4.08 -10.29
N GLU A 22 1.44 3.08 -11.12
CA GLU A 22 1.46 3.23 -12.58
C GLU A 22 0.04 3.13 -13.17
N SER A 23 -0.71 2.09 -12.80
CA SER A 23 -2.05 1.86 -13.34
C SER A 23 -2.91 0.99 -12.41
N ILE A 24 -4.21 1.00 -12.67
CA ILE A 24 -5.23 0.20 -11.98
C ILE A 24 -5.94 -0.70 -12.98
N SER A 25 -6.18 -1.96 -12.60
CA SER A 25 -6.84 -2.96 -13.43
C SER A 25 -7.74 -3.87 -12.59
N LYS A 26 -8.85 -4.36 -13.17
CA LYS A 26 -9.62 -5.47 -12.60
C LYS A 26 -8.97 -6.84 -12.84
N ASN A 27 -8.16 -6.94 -13.89
CA ASN A 27 -7.46 -8.15 -14.26
C ASN A 27 -6.06 -8.16 -13.66
N LYS A 28 -5.66 -9.32 -13.11
CA LYS A 28 -4.32 -9.52 -12.56
C LYS A 28 -3.26 -9.30 -13.66
N PRO A 29 -2.24 -8.45 -13.44
CA PRO A 29 -1.14 -8.30 -14.39
C PRO A 29 -0.40 -9.63 -14.62
N ALA A 30 0.01 -9.87 -15.88
CA ALA A 30 0.79 -11.05 -16.25
C ALA A 30 2.26 -10.97 -15.80
N SER A 31 2.77 -9.75 -15.62
CA SER A 31 4.15 -9.45 -15.25
C SER A 31 4.23 -8.12 -14.50
N GLY A 32 5.41 -7.83 -13.94
CA GLY A 32 5.67 -6.63 -13.15
C GLY A 32 5.25 -6.76 -11.68
N ASP A 33 5.64 -5.78 -10.87
CA ASP A 33 5.25 -5.70 -9.47
C ASP A 33 3.82 -5.13 -9.38
N PHE A 34 2.96 -5.76 -8.58
CA PHE A 34 1.61 -5.27 -8.35
C PHE A 34 1.13 -5.61 -6.94
N ILE A 35 0.25 -4.78 -6.42
CA ILE A 35 -0.47 -5.03 -5.17
C ILE A 35 -1.97 -5.12 -5.44
N ARG A 36 -2.65 -5.98 -4.68
CA ARG A 36 -4.10 -6.14 -4.74
C ARG A 36 -4.74 -5.29 -3.65
N GLY A 37 -5.84 -4.63 -3.97
CA GLY A 37 -6.66 -3.90 -3.02
C GLY A 37 -8.16 -4.03 -3.31
N THR A 38 -8.95 -3.44 -2.43
CA THR A 38 -10.41 -3.31 -2.59
C THR A 38 -10.75 -1.83 -2.70
N VAL A 39 -11.61 -1.46 -3.63
CA VAL A 39 -12.08 -0.08 -3.75
C VAL A 39 -12.96 0.26 -2.56
N GLU A 40 -12.47 1.15 -1.70
CA GLU A 40 -13.18 1.60 -0.50
C GLU A 40 -14.19 2.69 -0.84
N TYR A 41 -13.79 3.67 -1.66
CA TYR A 41 -14.66 4.75 -2.12
C TYR A 41 -14.21 5.32 -3.45
N LEU A 42 -15.14 5.98 -4.14
CA LEU A 42 -14.87 6.88 -5.26
C LEU A 42 -15.44 8.25 -4.92
N ARG A 43 -14.62 9.30 -5.01
CA ARG A 43 -15.03 10.68 -4.74
C ARG A 43 -14.45 11.60 -5.81
N GLY A 44 -15.29 12.14 -6.68
CA GLY A 44 -14.85 12.97 -7.80
C GLY A 44 -13.83 12.21 -8.65
N ASN A 45 -12.60 12.74 -8.72
CA ASN A 45 -11.50 12.14 -9.47
C ASN A 45 -10.52 11.32 -8.60
N SER A 46 -10.92 10.97 -7.37
CA SER A 46 -10.10 10.21 -6.42
C SER A 46 -10.74 8.86 -6.11
N ILE A 47 -9.89 7.83 -6.02
CA ILE A 47 -10.28 6.48 -5.62
C ILE A 47 -9.52 6.13 -4.35
N GLY A 48 -10.25 5.77 -3.29
CA GLY A 48 -9.68 5.18 -2.08
C GLY A 48 -9.57 3.66 -2.25
N ILE A 49 -8.37 3.11 -2.01
CA ILE A 49 -8.10 1.68 -2.08
C ILE A 49 -7.64 1.20 -0.71
N GLN A 50 -8.32 0.18 -0.18
CA GLN A 50 -7.88 -0.53 1.01
C GLN A 50 -7.06 -1.75 0.60
N TYR A 51 -5.80 -1.84 1.04
CA TYR A 51 -4.89 -2.92 0.64
C TYR A 51 -4.91 -4.11 1.61
N GLY A 52 -5.46 -3.93 2.81
CA GLY A 52 -5.47 -4.93 3.87
C GLY A 52 -4.12 -5.08 4.58
N ILE A 53 -3.11 -4.28 4.19
CA ILE A 53 -1.78 -4.24 4.81
C ILE A 53 -1.77 -3.46 6.12
N GLU A 54 -2.75 -2.58 6.29
CA GLU A 54 -2.89 -1.63 7.38
C GLU A 54 -3.25 -2.33 8.70
N SER A 55 -3.84 -3.53 8.62
CA SER A 55 -4.36 -4.28 9.77
C SER A 55 -3.31 -5.13 10.51
N TYR A 56 -2.16 -5.42 9.89
CA TYR A 56 -1.22 -6.41 10.41
C TYR A 56 0.00 -5.84 11.14
N TYR A 57 0.30 -4.54 11.01
CA TYR A 57 1.56 -3.99 11.50
C TYR A 57 1.45 -3.25 12.83
N PHE A 58 0.25 -2.81 13.21
CA PHE A 58 0.07 -1.97 14.38
C PHE A 58 -0.78 -2.68 15.42
N GLN A 59 -0.21 -2.86 16.62
CA GLN A 59 -1.02 -3.09 17.81
C GLN A 59 -1.98 -1.92 17.99
N ARG A 60 -3.11 -2.16 18.68
CA ARG A 60 -4.02 -1.06 19.04
C ARG A 60 -3.20 0.04 19.72
N ARG A 61 -3.47 1.31 19.37
CA ARG A 61 -2.78 2.51 19.89
C ARG A 61 -1.33 2.72 19.43
N ALA A 62 -0.92 2.14 18.30
CA ALA A 62 0.33 2.54 17.67
C ALA A 62 0.22 3.97 17.11
N VAL A 63 1.11 4.86 17.53
CA VAL A 63 1.29 6.18 16.91
C VAL A 63 2.29 6.03 15.79
N VAL A 64 1.85 6.33 14.58
CA VAL A 64 2.61 6.14 13.35
C VAL A 64 2.79 7.48 12.68
N PRO A 65 3.93 7.73 12.03
CA PRO A 65 4.07 8.92 11.21
C PRO A 65 2.98 8.92 10.13
N THR A 66 2.51 10.11 9.74
CA THR A 66 1.48 10.29 8.70
C THR A 66 2.00 11.00 7.46
N GLU A 67 3.24 11.47 7.50
CA GLU A 67 3.85 12.30 6.46
C GLU A 67 5.19 11.72 5.99
N ASN A 68 5.47 11.86 4.69
CA ASN A 68 6.73 11.44 4.05
C ASN A 68 7.16 10.02 4.40
N ILE A 69 6.19 9.11 4.28
CA ILE A 69 6.36 7.70 4.62
C ILE A 69 6.72 6.92 3.36
N THR A 70 7.68 6.01 3.49
CA THR A 70 7.91 4.92 2.54
C THR A 70 7.73 3.60 3.26
N MET A 71 6.97 2.69 2.67
CA MET A 71 6.77 1.35 3.21
C MET A 71 7.59 0.34 2.42
N LYS A 72 8.37 -0.49 3.11
CA LYS A 72 8.88 -1.73 2.52
C LYS A 72 7.83 -2.81 2.74
N VAL A 73 7.48 -3.50 1.66
CA VAL A 73 6.47 -4.54 1.68
C VAL A 73 7.00 -5.80 1.02
N VAL A 74 6.58 -6.95 1.52
CA VAL A 74 6.73 -8.24 0.85
C VAL A 74 5.43 -8.51 0.10
N ILE A 75 5.53 -8.84 -1.19
CA ILE A 75 4.39 -9.05 -2.08
C ILE A 75 4.32 -10.53 -2.47
N ALA A 76 3.20 -11.19 -2.15
CA ALA A 76 2.93 -12.54 -2.64
C ALA A 76 2.53 -12.53 -4.12
N SER A 77 2.65 -13.66 -4.81
CA SER A 77 2.23 -13.79 -6.22
C SER A 77 0.74 -13.46 -6.49
N SER A 78 -0.09 -13.39 -5.45
CA SER A 78 -1.50 -12.98 -5.50
C SER A 78 -1.71 -11.47 -5.45
N GLY A 79 -0.65 -10.67 -5.23
CA GLY A 79 -0.72 -9.24 -4.96
C GLY A 79 -1.03 -8.88 -3.51
N ARG A 80 -1.25 -9.86 -2.63
CA ARG A 80 -1.32 -9.60 -1.18
C ARG A 80 0.04 -9.10 -0.70
N ALA A 81 0.04 -7.94 -0.08
CA ALA A 81 1.24 -7.35 0.49
C ALA A 81 1.23 -7.48 2.03
N LYS A 82 2.41 -7.43 2.63
CA LYS A 82 2.61 -7.30 4.07
C LYS A 82 3.72 -6.29 4.32
N ILE A 83 3.49 -5.33 5.22
CA ILE A 83 4.51 -4.38 5.64
C ILE A 83 5.62 -5.15 6.36
N SER A 84 6.86 -4.93 5.94
CA SER A 84 8.05 -5.40 6.65
C SER A 84 8.73 -4.27 7.42
N GLU A 85 8.69 -3.04 6.90
CA GLU A 85 9.33 -1.87 7.51
C GLU A 85 8.62 -0.58 7.08
N ILE A 86 8.64 0.41 7.97
CA ILE A 86 8.14 1.76 7.69
C ILE A 86 9.31 2.73 7.86
N LEU A 87 9.50 3.57 6.85
CA LEU A 87 10.50 4.62 6.85
C LEU A 87 9.82 5.98 6.88
N GLN A 88 10.26 6.88 7.76
CA GLN A 88 9.92 8.30 7.73
C GLN A 88 11.15 9.09 7.27
N ASN A 89 11.00 9.87 6.20
CA ASN A 89 12.12 10.61 5.60
C ASN A 89 13.33 9.71 5.29
N GLY A 90 13.08 8.49 4.82
CA GLY A 90 14.11 7.49 4.46
C GLY A 90 14.77 6.76 5.62
N LYS A 91 14.41 7.05 6.88
CA LYS A 91 14.94 6.37 8.08
C LYS A 91 13.86 5.51 8.73
N PRO A 92 14.21 4.41 9.41
CA PRO A 92 13.22 3.60 10.14
C PRO A 92 12.36 4.47 11.06
N ALA A 93 11.04 4.33 10.94
CA ALA A 93 10.10 5.07 11.76
C ALA A 93 10.10 4.53 13.20
N GLU A 94 10.16 5.42 14.18
CA GLU A 94 9.89 5.06 15.57
C GLU A 94 8.39 4.87 15.76
N ILE A 95 7.96 3.63 16.02
CA ILE A 95 6.56 3.32 16.34
C ILE A 95 6.44 3.34 17.86
N LYS A 96 5.64 4.28 18.38
CA LYS A 96 5.31 4.35 19.80
C LYS A 96 4.00 3.60 20.06
N TYR A 97 3.96 2.85 21.14
CA TYR A 97 2.75 2.18 21.63
C TYR A 97 2.32 2.91 22.89
N GLU A 98 1.12 3.51 22.86
CA GLU A 98 0.54 4.13 24.06
C GLU A 98 -0.25 3.08 24.85
N ASP A 99 -0.05 3.05 26.17
CA ASP A 99 -0.75 2.18 27.13
C ASP A 99 -2.25 2.52 27.26
#